data_AF-A0A268P0Q2-F1
#
_entry.id   AF-A0A268P0Q2-F1
#
_cell.length_a   1.000
_cell.length_b   1.000
_cell.length_c   1.000
_cell.angle_alpha   90.00
_cell.angle_beta   90.00
_cell.angle_gamma   90.00
#
_symmetry.space_group_name_H-M   'P 1'
#
loop_
_entity.id
_entity.type
_entity.pdbx_description
1 polymer ?
#
loop_
_entity_poly.entity_id
_entity_poly.type
_entity_poly.pdbx_seq_one_letter_code
_entity_poly.pdbx_strand_id
1 'polypeptide(L)'
;MARFEAKMNYSTFVEKETDVIYGTIQVRLAREEWDVPYYIVSDDVFVHERREFDGRGELQEILDMISFFYNETDAELESVVILKPFPEAIAATESFSDWLEEWQHYFHLSGLKDVGYIHDVARPDADAIAQILEDHGFEKELMSEDENRAFYFYSTALPVPVDFPNDEEGIVLQQLKNAGCDLEKPREVEFILLIENKRMAKKAARLVSQHGFETSLHEEEQGYALSCTLEMVLTYKAVKAKLKELEDLTTEFGAVLDGWSAMTDEVEE
;
A
#
# COMPACT_ATOMS: atom_id res chain seq x y z
N MET A 1 -18.61 11.45 6.06
CA MET A 1 -18.79 11.82 4.64
C MET A 1 -19.07 10.54 3.86
N ALA A 2 -19.95 10.57 2.86
CA ALA A 2 -20.23 9.38 2.05
C ALA A 2 -18.99 9.06 1.21
N ARG A 3 -18.39 7.88 1.43
CA ARG A 3 -17.30 7.35 0.59
C ARG A 3 -17.87 7.20 -0.82
N PHE A 4 -17.42 8.01 -1.77
CA PHE A 4 -17.90 7.94 -3.15
C PHE A 4 -17.37 6.64 -3.76
N GLU A 5 -18.26 5.70 -4.03
CA GLU A 5 -17.91 4.41 -4.62
C GLU A 5 -17.68 4.62 -6.12
N ALA A 6 -16.43 4.83 -6.49
CA ALA A 6 -16.05 4.92 -7.88
C ALA A 6 -16.01 3.55 -8.53
N LYS A 7 -16.20 3.49 -9.85
CA LYS A 7 -16.09 2.26 -10.62
C LYS A 7 -14.95 2.38 -11.62
N MET A 8 -14.08 1.37 -11.61
CA MET A 8 -13.02 1.20 -12.58
C MET A 8 -13.34 0.07 -13.55
N ASN A 9 -13.02 0.25 -14.81
CA ASN A 9 -12.92 -0.85 -15.77
C ASN A 9 -11.59 -0.76 -16.51
N TYR A 10 -10.98 -1.91 -16.75
CA TYR A 10 -9.69 -2.01 -17.41
C TYR A 10 -9.88 -2.59 -18.81
N SER A 11 -9.19 -2.01 -19.78
CA SER A 11 -9.12 -2.56 -21.13
C SER A 11 -7.66 -2.53 -21.60
N THR A 12 -7.24 -3.59 -22.27
CA THR A 12 -5.87 -3.75 -22.81
C THR A 12 -5.91 -4.12 -24.28
N PHE A 13 -4.91 -3.64 -25.00
CA PHE A 13 -4.70 -3.87 -26.42
C PHE A 13 -3.20 -4.05 -26.67
N VAL A 14 -2.83 -5.10 -27.40
CA VAL A 14 -1.42 -5.34 -27.79
C VAL A 14 -1.22 -4.87 -29.23
N GLU A 15 -0.27 -3.96 -29.43
CA GLU A 15 0.15 -3.55 -30.77
C GLU A 15 1.16 -4.55 -31.35
N LYS A 16 0.75 -5.24 -32.42
CA LYS A 16 1.53 -6.35 -33.00
C LYS A 16 2.85 -5.96 -33.65
N GLU A 17 3.06 -4.69 -33.94
CA GLU A 17 4.25 -4.23 -34.67
C GLU A 17 5.42 -3.92 -33.73
N THR A 18 5.10 -3.50 -32.50
CA THR A 18 6.05 -2.98 -31.52
C THR A 18 6.03 -3.76 -30.20
N ASP A 19 5.11 -4.72 -30.10
CA ASP A 19 4.73 -5.45 -28.87
C ASP A 19 4.38 -4.55 -27.66
N VAL A 20 4.16 -3.26 -27.90
CA VAL A 20 3.69 -2.32 -26.87
C VAL A 20 2.25 -2.67 -26.50
N ILE A 21 2.01 -2.81 -25.20
CA ILE A 21 0.66 -2.99 -24.68
C ILE A 21 0.12 -1.64 -24.25
N TYR A 22 -0.99 -1.26 -24.84
CA TYR A 22 -1.77 -0.08 -24.48
C TYR A 22 -2.93 -0.50 -23.61
N GLY A 23 -3.22 0.30 -22.60
CA GLY A 23 -4.40 0.09 -21.79
C GLY A 23 -5.11 1.39 -21.47
N THR A 24 -6.36 1.25 -21.04
CA THR A 24 -7.18 2.36 -20.59
C THR A 24 -7.94 1.94 -19.35
N ILE A 25 -7.85 2.78 -18.33
CA ILE A 25 -8.58 2.66 -17.08
C ILE A 25 -9.74 3.65 -17.15
N GLN A 26 -10.94 3.10 -17.27
CA GLN A 26 -12.15 3.90 -17.29
C GLN A 26 -12.57 4.19 -15.87
N VAL A 27 -12.53 5.46 -15.50
CA VAL A 27 -12.79 5.96 -14.16
C VAL A 27 -14.14 6.66 -14.16
N ARG A 28 -15.06 6.22 -13.30
CA ARG A 28 -16.32 6.94 -13.07
C ARG A 28 -16.39 7.43 -11.63
N LEU A 29 -16.41 8.75 -11.44
CA LEU A 29 -16.64 9.42 -10.15
C LEU A 29 -17.87 10.33 -10.27
N ALA A 30 -18.87 10.11 -9.41
CA ALA A 30 -20.14 10.83 -9.45
C ALA A 30 -20.85 10.79 -10.83
N ARG A 31 -20.84 11.90 -11.58
CA ARG A 31 -21.44 12.01 -12.93
C ARG A 31 -20.41 12.20 -14.03
N GLU A 32 -19.13 12.13 -13.68
CA GLU A 32 -18.02 12.35 -14.59
C GLU A 32 -17.30 11.03 -14.87
N GLU A 33 -16.80 10.92 -16.09
CA GLU A 33 -16.11 9.75 -16.61
C GLU A 33 -14.82 10.19 -17.29
N TRP A 34 -13.75 9.45 -17.05
CA TRP A 34 -12.45 9.70 -17.64
C TRP A 34 -11.84 8.38 -18.11
N ASP A 35 -11.11 8.47 -19.22
CA ASP A 35 -10.27 7.39 -19.72
C ASP A 35 -8.81 7.75 -19.41
N VAL A 36 -8.19 7.00 -18.50
CA VAL A 36 -6.79 7.20 -18.10
C VAL A 36 -5.92 6.16 -18.83
N PRO A 37 -5.07 6.58 -19.79
CA PRO A 37 -4.23 5.65 -20.51
C PRO A 37 -3.09 5.12 -19.65
N TYR A 38 -2.66 3.89 -19.94
CA TYR A 38 -1.42 3.32 -19.42
C TYR A 38 -0.71 2.49 -20.49
N TYR A 39 0.58 2.25 -20.27
CA TYR A 39 1.42 1.46 -21.15
C TYR A 39 2.01 0.29 -20.36
N ILE A 40 2.21 -0.86 -20.99
CA ILE A 40 3.11 -1.89 -20.45
C ILE A 40 4.26 -2.01 -21.43
N VAL A 41 5.46 -1.79 -20.89
CA VAL A 41 6.73 -1.86 -21.62
C VAL A 41 7.51 -3.03 -21.03
N SER A 42 7.74 -4.06 -21.84
CA SER A 42 8.53 -5.24 -21.48
C SER A 42 9.92 -5.19 -22.10
N ASP A 43 10.80 -6.11 -21.67
CA ASP A 43 12.08 -6.36 -22.33
C ASP A 43 11.97 -6.50 -23.85
N ASP A 44 10.92 -7.16 -24.34
CA ASP A 44 10.69 -7.33 -25.78
C ASP A 44 10.55 -5.99 -26.51
N VAL A 45 9.90 -4.99 -25.89
CA VAL A 45 9.76 -3.63 -26.45
C VAL A 45 11.12 -2.95 -26.58
N PHE A 46 12.05 -3.19 -25.65
CA PHE A 46 13.40 -2.62 -25.70
C PHE A 46 14.30 -3.27 -26.77
N VAL A 47 13.95 -4.46 -27.26
CA VAL A 47 14.68 -5.12 -28.35
C VAL A 47 14.42 -4.43 -29.71
N HIS A 48 13.30 -3.72 -29.86
CA HIS A 48 12.98 -2.97 -31.07
C HIS A 48 13.92 -1.77 -31.28
N GLU A 49 14.23 -1.44 -32.54
CA GLU A 49 15.04 -0.24 -32.81
C GLU A 49 14.24 1.03 -32.45
N ARG A 50 14.88 2.02 -31.80
CA ARG A 50 14.22 3.32 -31.49
C ARG A 50 13.49 3.95 -32.68
N ARG A 51 14.01 3.74 -33.90
CA ARG A 51 13.41 4.25 -35.15
C ARG A 51 12.02 3.69 -35.43
N GLU A 52 11.68 2.52 -34.89
CA GLU A 52 10.35 1.91 -35.02
C GLU A 52 9.27 2.73 -34.28
N PHE A 53 9.71 3.62 -33.38
CA PHE A 53 8.85 4.55 -32.65
C PHE A 53 8.94 5.99 -33.18
N ASP A 54 9.62 6.22 -34.32
CA ASP A 54 9.72 7.55 -34.93
C ASP A 54 8.34 8.14 -35.21
N GLY A 55 8.12 9.38 -34.73
CA GLY A 55 6.83 10.06 -34.84
C GLY A 55 5.85 9.76 -33.70
N ARG A 56 6.21 8.89 -32.75
CA ARG A 56 5.44 8.61 -31.53
C ARG A 56 6.03 9.35 -30.32
N GLY A 57 5.99 10.69 -30.37
CA GLY A 57 6.71 11.58 -29.43
C GLY A 57 6.62 11.16 -27.96
N GLU A 58 5.40 11.07 -27.42
CA GLU A 58 5.20 10.72 -26.00
C GLU A 58 5.73 9.32 -25.63
N LEU A 59 5.62 8.34 -26.52
CA LEU A 59 6.12 6.99 -26.26
C LEU A 59 7.65 6.96 -26.34
N GLN A 60 8.24 7.67 -27.29
CA GLN A 60 9.69 7.80 -27.42
C GLN A 60 10.30 8.44 -26.16
N GLU A 61 9.68 9.49 -25.63
CA GLU A 61 10.08 10.16 -24.39
C GLU A 61 10.09 9.18 -23.21
N ILE A 62 9.00 8.42 -23.04
CA ILE A 62 8.90 7.40 -21.99
C ILE A 62 9.98 6.33 -22.14
N LEU A 63 10.19 5.81 -23.35
CA LEU A 63 11.21 4.79 -23.61
C LEU A 63 12.62 5.34 -23.37
N ASP A 64 12.88 6.60 -23.68
CA ASP A 64 14.16 7.25 -23.41
C ASP A 64 14.39 7.42 -21.89
N MET A 65 13.36 7.81 -21.13
CA MET A 65 13.42 7.90 -19.67
C MET A 65 13.70 6.53 -19.03
N ILE A 66 12.99 5.48 -19.44
CA ILE A 66 13.23 4.13 -18.91
C ILE A 66 14.59 3.60 -19.34
N SER A 67 14.98 3.82 -20.60
CA SER A 67 16.32 3.43 -21.07
C SER A 67 17.42 4.09 -20.24
N PHE A 68 17.26 5.37 -19.90
CA PHE A 68 18.21 6.05 -19.03
C PHE A 68 18.25 5.42 -17.64
N PHE A 69 17.07 5.21 -17.02
CA PHE A 69 16.95 4.56 -15.72
C PHE A 69 17.66 3.20 -15.71
N TYR A 70 17.30 2.31 -16.64
CA TYR A 70 17.87 0.95 -16.75
C TYR A 70 19.40 0.95 -16.85
N ASN A 71 19.97 1.89 -17.62
CA ASN A 71 21.42 1.95 -17.84
C ASN A 71 22.19 2.55 -16.65
N GLU A 72 21.57 3.42 -15.84
CA GLU A 72 22.26 4.12 -14.75
C GLU A 72 22.11 3.42 -13.39
N THR A 73 21.06 2.61 -13.21
CA THR A 73 20.73 1.98 -11.91
C THR A 73 21.12 0.51 -11.80
N ASP A 74 21.69 -0.09 -12.85
CA ASP A 74 21.95 -1.55 -12.96
C ASP A 74 20.70 -2.41 -12.69
N ALA A 75 19.50 -1.85 -12.81
CA ALA A 75 18.24 -2.55 -12.55
C ALA A 75 17.87 -3.49 -13.70
N GLU A 76 17.37 -4.69 -13.40
CA GLU A 76 16.83 -5.64 -14.37
C GLU A 76 15.29 -5.55 -14.37
N LEU A 77 14.72 -4.82 -15.33
CA LEU A 77 13.28 -4.63 -15.48
C LEU A 77 12.68 -5.70 -16.41
N GLU A 78 11.90 -6.65 -15.89
CA GLU A 78 11.22 -7.63 -16.76
C GLU A 78 10.06 -6.97 -17.54
N SER A 79 9.25 -6.16 -16.84
CA SER A 79 8.16 -5.39 -17.43
C SER A 79 7.69 -4.28 -16.50
N VAL A 80 7.50 -3.09 -17.05
CA VAL A 80 7.03 -1.90 -16.35
C VAL A 80 5.65 -1.51 -16.86
N VAL A 81 4.68 -1.39 -15.95
CA VAL A 81 3.44 -0.66 -16.25
C VAL A 81 3.64 0.82 -15.96
N ILE A 82 3.28 1.67 -16.92
CA ILE A 82 3.50 3.11 -16.87
C ILE A 82 2.15 3.80 -16.83
N LEU A 83 1.86 4.40 -15.70
CA LEU A 83 0.62 5.10 -15.41
C LEU A 83 0.76 6.58 -15.78
N LYS A 84 -0.27 7.12 -16.42
CA LYS A 84 -0.34 8.53 -16.79
C LYS A 84 -1.00 9.37 -15.70
N PRO A 85 -0.69 10.69 -15.65
CA PRO A 85 -1.32 11.58 -14.68
C PRO A 85 -2.84 11.53 -14.75
N PHE A 86 -3.47 11.47 -13.58
CA PHE A 86 -4.91 11.57 -13.49
C PHE A 86 -5.43 12.99 -13.81
N PRO A 87 -6.70 13.10 -14.23
CA PRO A 87 -7.44 14.36 -14.17
C PRO A 87 -7.33 15.04 -12.80
N GLU A 88 -7.14 16.37 -12.78
CA GLU A 88 -7.06 17.18 -11.56
C GLU A 88 -8.23 16.93 -10.61
N ALA A 89 -9.43 16.71 -11.15
CA ALA A 89 -10.63 16.44 -10.38
C ALA A 89 -10.54 15.15 -9.54
N ILE A 90 -9.74 14.17 -9.95
CA ILE A 90 -9.52 12.91 -9.22
C ILE A 90 -8.38 13.10 -8.24
N ALA A 91 -7.27 13.70 -8.68
CA ALA A 91 -6.09 13.96 -7.85
C ALA A 91 -6.40 14.88 -6.65
N ALA A 92 -7.33 15.83 -6.80
CA ALA A 92 -7.77 16.74 -5.74
C ALA A 92 -8.72 16.09 -4.71
N THR A 93 -9.05 14.81 -4.85
CA THR A 93 -9.88 14.08 -3.88
C THR A 93 -9.01 13.26 -2.93
N GLU A 94 -9.51 12.99 -1.73
CA GLU A 94 -8.89 12.03 -0.78
C GLU A 94 -8.77 10.60 -1.36
N SER A 95 -9.29 10.37 -2.57
CA SER A 95 -9.34 9.07 -3.21
C SER A 95 -8.06 8.70 -3.94
N PHE A 96 -7.19 9.64 -4.35
CA PHE A 96 -6.03 9.27 -5.19
C PHE A 96 -5.11 8.23 -4.55
N SER A 97 -4.95 8.27 -3.22
CA SER A 97 -4.28 7.23 -2.42
C SER A 97 -4.98 5.87 -2.52
N ASP A 98 -6.28 5.80 -2.18
CA ASP A 98 -7.11 4.58 -2.32
C ASP A 98 -7.01 3.97 -3.73
N TRP A 99 -6.86 4.80 -4.77
CA TRP A 99 -6.80 4.36 -6.17
C TRP A 99 -5.42 3.81 -6.54
N LEU A 100 -4.37 4.42 -6.02
CA LEU A 100 -3.00 3.95 -6.20
C LEU A 100 -2.82 2.56 -5.59
N GLU A 101 -3.39 2.33 -4.40
CA GLU A 101 -3.42 1.02 -3.75
C GLU A 101 -4.17 -0.04 -4.59
N GLU A 102 -5.36 0.29 -5.11
CA GLU A 102 -6.15 -0.63 -5.95
C GLU A 102 -5.36 -1.05 -7.20
N TRP A 103 -4.61 -0.13 -7.78
CA TRP A 103 -3.81 -0.38 -8.98
C TRP A 103 -2.56 -1.19 -8.71
N GLN A 104 -1.81 -0.84 -7.66
CA GLN A 104 -0.68 -1.65 -7.20
C GLN A 104 -1.11 -3.10 -7.03
N HIS A 105 -2.28 -3.32 -6.42
CA HIS A 105 -2.85 -4.65 -6.28
C HIS A 105 -3.24 -5.29 -7.62
N TYR A 106 -3.95 -4.58 -8.50
CA TYR A 106 -4.38 -5.11 -9.80
C TYR A 106 -3.19 -5.53 -10.68
N PHE A 107 -2.17 -4.68 -10.81
CA PHE A 107 -1.02 -4.96 -11.67
C PHE A 107 -0.11 -6.03 -11.08
N HIS A 108 0.04 -6.04 -9.75
CA HIS A 108 0.72 -7.13 -9.05
C HIS A 108 0.04 -8.49 -9.32
N LEU A 109 -1.29 -8.57 -9.18
CA LEU A 109 -2.04 -9.80 -9.49
C LEU A 109 -1.98 -10.20 -10.96
N SER A 110 -1.72 -9.24 -11.86
CA SER A 110 -1.53 -9.47 -13.29
C SER A 110 -0.12 -9.97 -13.63
N GLY A 111 0.77 -10.10 -12.64
CA GLY A 111 2.14 -10.57 -12.80
C GLY A 111 3.13 -9.49 -13.25
N LEU A 112 2.71 -8.21 -13.29
CA LEU A 112 3.61 -7.10 -13.57
C LEU A 112 4.34 -6.72 -12.28
N LYS A 113 5.66 -6.65 -12.38
CA LYS A 113 6.53 -6.49 -11.21
C LYS A 113 6.97 -5.06 -10.99
N ASP A 114 6.94 -4.20 -12.00
CA ASP A 114 7.44 -2.83 -11.88
C ASP A 114 6.36 -1.84 -12.29
N VAL A 115 6.22 -0.76 -11.52
CA VAL A 115 5.22 0.30 -11.74
C VAL A 115 5.95 1.63 -11.84
N GLY A 116 5.85 2.25 -13.00
CA GLY A 116 6.26 3.63 -13.24
C GLY A 116 5.05 4.56 -13.25
N TYR A 117 5.20 5.74 -12.66
CA TYR A 117 4.22 6.81 -12.72
C TYR A 117 4.84 8.06 -13.34
N ILE A 118 4.28 8.53 -14.46
CA ILE A 118 4.67 9.82 -15.05
C ILE A 118 3.91 10.92 -14.35
N HIS A 119 4.64 11.84 -13.73
CA HIS A 119 4.06 12.99 -13.06
C HIS A 119 4.44 14.30 -13.78
N ASP A 120 3.44 15.14 -14.08
CA ASP A 120 3.66 16.47 -14.64
C ASP A 120 3.84 17.47 -13.50
N VAL A 121 5.05 18.00 -13.36
CA VAL A 121 5.43 18.90 -12.26
C VAL A 121 4.93 20.34 -12.47
N ALA A 122 4.40 20.66 -13.65
CA ALA A 122 3.83 21.98 -13.91
C ALA A 122 2.39 22.12 -13.40
N ARG A 123 1.78 21.04 -12.91
CA ARG A 123 0.40 21.06 -12.44
C ARG A 123 0.22 21.74 -11.08
N PRO A 124 -0.94 22.34 -10.80
CA PRO A 124 -1.21 22.98 -9.51
C PRO A 124 -1.16 22.03 -8.31
N ASP A 125 -1.43 20.74 -8.53
CA ASP A 125 -1.48 19.67 -7.53
C ASP A 125 -0.18 18.84 -7.47
N ALA A 126 0.89 19.29 -8.13
CA ALA A 126 2.11 18.50 -8.32
C ALA A 126 2.77 18.03 -7.02
N ASP A 127 3.03 18.96 -6.10
CA ASP A 127 3.66 18.64 -4.80
C ASP A 127 2.82 17.67 -3.97
N ALA A 128 1.48 17.79 -4.04
CA ALA A 128 0.59 16.89 -3.31
C ALA A 128 0.60 15.48 -3.89
N ILE A 129 0.60 15.35 -5.23
CA ILE A 129 0.71 14.06 -5.91
C ILE A 129 2.08 13.42 -5.62
N ALA A 130 3.16 14.20 -5.70
CA ALA A 130 4.51 13.75 -5.39
C ALA A 130 4.60 13.18 -3.98
N GLN A 131 4.07 13.88 -2.98
CA GLN A 131 4.03 13.40 -1.61
C GLN A 131 3.24 12.09 -1.48
N ILE A 132 2.06 12.00 -2.12
CA ILE A 132 1.26 10.76 -2.09
C ILE A 132 2.03 9.60 -2.73
N LEU A 133 2.68 9.81 -3.88
CA LEU A 133 3.49 8.79 -4.53
C LEU A 133 4.61 8.30 -3.60
N GLU A 134 5.36 9.23 -2.99
CA GLU A 134 6.44 8.93 -2.04
C GLU A 134 5.92 8.16 -0.81
N ASP A 135 4.76 8.56 -0.26
CA ASP A 135 4.12 7.89 0.87
C ASP A 135 3.69 6.45 0.53
N HIS A 136 3.47 6.14 -0.76
CA HIS A 136 3.11 4.80 -1.26
C HIS A 136 4.31 4.04 -1.82
N GLY A 137 5.52 4.50 -1.51
CA GLY A 137 6.78 3.83 -1.81
C GLY A 137 7.34 4.11 -3.19
N PHE A 138 6.76 5.03 -3.96
CA PHE A 138 7.38 5.43 -5.22
C PHE A 138 8.56 6.36 -4.93
N GLU A 139 9.71 6.04 -5.51
CA GLU A 139 10.89 6.89 -5.45
C GLU A 139 10.97 7.74 -6.72
N LYS A 140 11.29 9.02 -6.56
CA LYS A 140 11.53 9.90 -7.70
C LYS A 140 12.90 9.60 -8.30
N GLU A 141 12.91 9.02 -9.48
CA GLU A 141 14.15 8.61 -10.15
C GLU A 141 14.73 9.72 -11.01
N LEU A 142 13.90 10.33 -11.86
CA LEU A 142 14.36 11.20 -12.94
C LEU A 142 13.42 12.38 -13.16
N MET A 143 13.97 13.47 -13.69
CA MET A 143 13.22 14.66 -14.07
C MET A 143 13.69 15.16 -15.43
N SER A 144 12.74 15.42 -16.32
CA SER A 144 12.94 16.17 -17.56
C SER A 144 12.56 17.63 -17.31
N GLU A 145 13.56 18.51 -17.23
CA GLU A 145 13.32 19.95 -17.09
C GLU A 145 12.69 20.56 -18.35
N ASP A 146 13.06 20.07 -19.53
CA ASP A 146 12.52 20.57 -20.81
C ASP A 146 11.02 20.28 -20.97
N GLU A 147 10.55 19.17 -20.39
CA GLU A 147 9.16 18.72 -20.50
C GLU A 147 8.35 18.88 -19.22
N ASN A 148 8.97 19.35 -18.13
CA ASN A 148 8.38 19.43 -16.79
C ASN A 148 7.73 18.10 -16.35
N ARG A 149 8.45 16.99 -16.53
CA ARG A 149 7.97 15.66 -16.12
C ARG A 149 8.93 14.99 -15.16
N ALA A 150 8.40 14.31 -14.16
CA ALA A 150 9.13 13.45 -13.25
C ALA A 150 8.72 11.98 -13.43
N PHE A 151 9.71 11.09 -13.37
CA PHE A 151 9.50 9.64 -13.30
C PHE A 151 9.52 9.21 -11.84
N TYR A 152 8.42 8.64 -11.39
CA TYR A 152 8.32 7.98 -10.09
C TYR A 152 8.30 6.48 -10.32
N PHE A 153 9.06 5.72 -9.54
CA PHE A 153 9.26 4.31 -9.76
C PHE A 153 9.05 3.50 -8.49
N TYR A 154 8.44 2.33 -8.65
CA TYR A 154 8.17 1.36 -7.60
C TYR A 154 8.36 -0.04 -8.19
N SER A 155 9.40 -0.76 -7.75
CA SER A 155 9.59 -2.17 -8.13
C SER A 155 9.01 -3.06 -7.05
N THR A 156 8.03 -3.92 -7.35
CA THR A 156 7.45 -4.92 -6.42
C THR A 156 8.46 -5.97 -5.94
N ALA A 157 9.67 -6.02 -6.51
CA ALA A 157 10.77 -6.82 -5.99
C ALA A 157 11.32 -6.29 -4.65
N LEU A 158 10.99 -5.04 -4.27
CA LEU A 158 11.50 -4.37 -3.07
C LEU A 158 10.43 -4.08 -1.97
N PRO A 159 9.14 -3.89 -2.26
CA PRO A 159 8.04 -3.88 -1.31
C PRO A 159 7.14 -5.11 -1.52
N VAL A 160 6.93 -5.83 -0.43
CA VAL A 160 5.96 -6.92 -0.37
C VAL A 160 4.56 -6.33 -0.61
N PRO A 161 3.69 -6.97 -1.44
CA PRO A 161 2.30 -6.53 -1.62
C PRO A 161 1.65 -6.24 -0.27
N VAL A 162 1.08 -5.04 -0.13
CA VAL A 162 0.40 -4.63 1.09
C VAL A 162 -1.00 -5.24 1.05
N ASP A 163 -1.20 -6.36 1.75
CA ASP A 163 -2.50 -7.04 1.83
C ASP A 163 -3.45 -6.36 2.83
N PHE A 164 -2.94 -5.37 3.55
CA PHE A 164 -3.61 -4.71 4.67
C PHE A 164 -3.59 -3.19 4.52
N PRO A 165 -4.57 -2.46 5.09
CA PRO A 165 -4.61 -1.00 5.06
C PRO A 165 -3.35 -0.36 5.66
N ASN A 166 -2.99 0.84 5.21
CA ASN A 166 -1.86 1.61 5.76
C ASN A 166 -2.21 2.30 7.10
N ASP A 167 -2.57 1.51 8.11
CA ASP A 167 -2.73 1.92 9.50
C ASP A 167 -1.87 1.05 10.43
N GLU A 168 -1.84 1.37 11.73
CA GLU A 168 -0.99 0.67 12.71
C GLU A 168 -1.19 -0.85 12.67
N GLU A 169 -2.43 -1.32 12.56
CA GLU A 169 -2.74 -2.75 12.55
C GLU A 169 -2.39 -3.42 11.22
N GLY A 170 -2.63 -2.74 10.10
CA GLY A 170 -2.25 -3.27 8.80
C GLY A 170 -0.73 -3.33 8.62
N ILE A 171 0.03 -2.38 9.16
CA ILE A 171 1.49 -2.41 9.19
C ILE A 171 1.99 -3.64 9.96
N VAL A 172 1.44 -3.92 11.16
CA VAL A 172 1.84 -5.10 11.96
C VAL A 172 1.49 -6.40 11.24
N LEU A 173 0.30 -6.50 10.65
CA LEU A 173 -0.11 -7.69 9.89
C LEU A 173 0.78 -7.92 8.66
N GLN A 174 1.16 -6.84 7.97
CA GLN A 174 2.09 -6.92 6.86
C GLN A 174 3.46 -7.40 7.31
N GLN A 175 3.99 -6.87 8.43
CA GLN A 175 5.27 -7.30 8.99
C GLN A 175 5.24 -8.79 9.37
N LEU A 176 4.17 -9.27 9.99
CA LEU A 176 4.00 -10.69 10.33
C LEU A 176 3.97 -11.57 9.07
N LYS A 177 3.23 -11.15 8.04
CA LYS A 177 3.20 -11.87 6.75
C LYS A 177 4.58 -11.90 6.10
N ASN A 178 5.29 -10.78 6.09
CA ASN A 178 6.63 -10.64 5.53
C ASN A 178 7.66 -11.52 6.28
N ALA A 179 7.46 -11.73 7.58
CA ALA A 179 8.25 -12.64 8.40
C ALA A 179 7.91 -14.13 8.16
N GLY A 180 7.02 -14.46 7.23
CA GLY A 180 6.61 -15.82 6.91
C GLY A 180 5.53 -16.39 7.82
N CYS A 181 4.91 -15.57 8.68
CA CYS A 181 3.83 -16.01 9.56
C CYS A 181 2.59 -16.39 8.73
N ASP A 182 2.15 -17.64 8.85
CA ASP A 182 0.86 -18.07 8.31
C ASP A 182 -0.28 -17.47 9.15
N LEU A 183 -0.91 -16.41 8.63
CA LEU A 183 -1.98 -15.64 9.27
C LEU A 183 -3.35 -16.35 9.21
N GLU A 184 -3.50 -17.39 8.37
CA GLU A 184 -4.74 -18.16 8.28
C GLU A 184 -4.89 -19.19 9.42
N LYS A 185 -3.80 -19.46 10.14
CA LYS A 185 -3.81 -20.31 11.33
C LYS A 185 -4.07 -19.50 12.61
N PRO A 186 -4.72 -20.09 13.61
CA PRO A 186 -4.79 -19.48 14.94
C PRO A 186 -3.38 -19.21 15.49
N ARG A 187 -3.17 -18.00 16.00
CA ARG A 187 -1.96 -17.54 16.66
C ARG A 187 -2.28 -17.03 18.04
N GLU A 188 -1.36 -17.21 18.97
CA GLU A 188 -1.42 -16.50 20.24
C GLU A 188 -1.11 -15.02 19.99
N VAL A 189 -2.04 -14.15 20.41
CA VAL A 189 -1.98 -12.70 20.24
C VAL A 189 -2.00 -12.05 21.60
N GLU A 190 -1.07 -11.14 21.86
CA GLU A 190 -0.99 -10.35 23.09
C GLU A 190 -1.34 -8.88 22.79
N PHE A 191 -2.28 -8.32 23.55
CA PHE A 191 -2.63 -6.90 23.56
C PHE A 191 -2.15 -6.26 24.87
N ILE A 192 -1.54 -5.07 24.79
CA ILE A 192 -1.04 -4.34 25.95
C ILE A 192 -1.90 -3.11 26.23
N LEU A 193 -2.36 -2.99 27.48
CA LEU A 193 -3.12 -1.85 27.98
C LEU A 193 -2.35 -1.18 29.12
N LEU A 194 -2.12 0.13 29.03
CA LEU A 194 -1.49 0.93 30.08
C LEU A 194 -2.54 1.55 31.00
N ILE A 195 -2.34 1.41 32.32
CA ILE A 195 -3.27 1.86 33.35
C ILE A 195 -2.49 2.44 34.54
N GLU A 196 -2.68 3.72 34.85
CA GLU A 196 -1.94 4.38 35.95
C GLU A 196 -2.28 3.81 37.33
N ASN A 197 -3.55 3.44 37.56
CA ASN A 197 -4.04 3.08 38.88
C ASN A 197 -4.13 1.56 39.09
N LYS A 198 -3.35 1.03 40.05
CA LYS A 198 -3.32 -0.40 40.42
C LYS A 198 -4.70 -1.02 40.66
N ARG A 199 -5.61 -0.27 41.30
CA ARG A 199 -6.95 -0.77 41.63
C ARG A 199 -7.81 -0.84 40.37
N MET A 200 -7.68 0.12 39.46
CA MET A 200 -8.37 0.10 38.17
C MET A 200 -7.82 -1.00 37.29
N ALA A 201 -6.50 -1.17 37.24
CA ALA A 201 -5.84 -2.21 36.47
C ALA A 201 -6.29 -3.63 36.87
N LYS A 202 -6.41 -3.89 38.18
CA LYS A 202 -6.97 -5.16 38.68
C LYS A 202 -8.44 -5.37 38.32
N LYS A 203 -9.23 -4.31 38.20
CA LYS A 203 -10.65 -4.41 37.78
C LYS A 203 -10.74 -4.70 36.28
N ALA A 204 -9.97 -3.96 35.47
CA ALA A 204 -9.86 -4.18 34.03
C ALA A 204 -9.46 -5.62 33.72
N ALA A 205 -8.38 -6.13 34.33
CA ALA A 205 -7.93 -7.51 34.15
C ALA A 205 -9.03 -8.54 34.45
N ARG A 206 -9.80 -8.32 35.53
CA ARG A 206 -10.88 -9.22 35.92
C ARG A 206 -12.08 -9.17 34.98
N LEU A 207 -12.36 -8.01 34.36
CA LEU A 207 -13.43 -7.88 33.37
C LEU A 207 -13.02 -8.49 32.03
N VAL A 208 -11.81 -8.18 31.57
CA VAL A 208 -11.26 -8.68 30.30
C VAL A 208 -11.14 -10.21 30.33
N SER A 209 -10.69 -10.79 31.44
CA SER A 209 -10.65 -12.26 31.59
C SER A 209 -12.01 -12.95 31.55
N GLN A 210 -13.09 -12.28 31.95
CA GLN A 210 -14.46 -12.81 31.78
C GLN A 210 -14.92 -12.84 30.31
N HIS A 211 -14.22 -12.11 29.43
CA HIS A 211 -14.48 -12.06 27.99
C HIS A 211 -13.55 -12.97 27.18
N GLY A 212 -12.87 -13.91 27.85
CA GLY A 212 -12.12 -14.99 27.21
C GLY A 212 -10.66 -14.70 26.92
N PHE A 213 -10.11 -13.62 27.47
CA PHE A 213 -8.68 -13.32 27.43
C PHE A 213 -7.96 -13.91 28.65
N GLU A 214 -6.74 -14.40 28.47
CA GLU A 214 -5.81 -14.58 29.57
C GLU A 214 -5.19 -13.24 29.93
N THR A 215 -5.08 -12.90 31.22
CA THR A 215 -4.63 -11.56 31.63
C THR A 215 -3.49 -11.62 32.64
N SER A 216 -2.42 -10.87 32.39
CA SER A 216 -1.30 -10.68 33.32
C SER A 216 -1.06 -9.19 33.58
N LEU A 217 -0.73 -8.84 34.82
CA LEU A 217 -0.51 -7.45 35.21
C LEU A 217 0.94 -7.23 35.66
N HIS A 218 1.61 -6.29 35.02
CA HIS A 218 3.00 -5.91 35.23
C HIS A 218 3.06 -4.48 35.77
N GLU A 219 3.99 -4.21 36.69
CA GLU A 219 4.22 -2.86 37.25
C GLU A 219 5.31 -2.18 36.43
N GLU A 220 5.01 -0.97 35.95
CA GLU A 220 5.87 -0.18 35.07
C GLU A 220 6.30 1.12 35.76
N GLU A 221 7.28 1.83 35.18
CA GLU A 221 7.75 3.12 35.75
C GLU A 221 6.61 4.13 35.93
N GLN A 222 5.63 4.11 35.02
CA GLN A 222 4.48 5.03 35.01
C GLN A 222 3.14 4.28 35.08
N GLY A 223 3.02 3.33 36.01
CA GLY A 223 1.74 2.67 36.30
C GLY A 223 1.80 1.17 36.13
N TYR A 224 0.87 0.62 35.35
CA TYR A 224 0.74 -0.82 35.16
C TYR A 224 0.45 -1.17 33.70
N ALA A 225 1.15 -2.17 33.17
CA ALA A 225 0.84 -2.79 31.90
C ALA A 225 -0.02 -4.04 32.13
N LEU A 226 -1.15 -4.11 31.46
CA LEU A 226 -2.06 -5.26 31.44
C LEU A 226 -1.92 -5.97 30.10
N SER A 227 -1.26 -7.13 30.11
CA SER A 227 -1.23 -8.07 28.99
C SER A 227 -2.55 -8.82 28.91
N CYS A 228 -3.14 -8.87 27.72
CA CYS A 228 -4.38 -9.57 27.41
C CYS A 228 -4.14 -10.50 26.22
N THR A 229 -4.16 -11.81 26.44
CA THR A 229 -3.73 -12.81 25.48
C THR A 229 -4.90 -13.71 25.03
N LEU A 230 -4.96 -14.08 23.75
CA LEU A 230 -5.88 -15.08 23.24
C LEU A 230 -5.38 -15.74 21.94
N GLU A 231 -5.91 -16.91 21.60
CA GLU A 231 -5.68 -17.52 20.29
C GLU A 231 -6.72 -17.06 19.25
N MET A 232 -6.27 -16.50 18.12
CA MET A 232 -7.16 -16.11 17.02
C MET A 232 -6.48 -16.19 15.65
N VAL A 233 -7.30 -16.30 14.60
CA VAL A 233 -6.86 -16.11 13.21
C VAL A 233 -6.65 -14.62 12.96
N LEU A 234 -5.52 -14.27 12.37
CA LEU A 234 -5.09 -12.89 12.16
C LEU A 234 -5.65 -12.33 10.85
N THR A 235 -6.83 -11.73 10.93
CA THR A 235 -7.36 -10.88 9.85
C THR A 235 -7.49 -9.45 10.37
N TYR A 236 -7.32 -8.47 9.48
CA TYR A 236 -7.47 -7.05 9.81
C TYR A 236 -8.77 -6.77 10.58
N LYS A 237 -9.90 -7.29 10.07
CA LYS A 237 -11.20 -7.14 10.71
C LYS A 237 -11.26 -7.76 12.11
N ALA A 238 -10.65 -8.93 12.30
CA ALA A 238 -10.67 -9.61 13.59
C ALA A 238 -9.81 -8.87 14.62
N VAL A 239 -8.62 -8.39 14.24
CA VAL A 239 -7.74 -7.60 15.11
C VAL A 239 -8.43 -6.30 15.53
N LYS A 240 -8.96 -5.52 14.58
CA LYS A 240 -9.70 -4.28 14.89
C LYS A 240 -10.90 -4.53 15.80
N ALA A 241 -11.62 -5.64 15.59
CA ALA A 241 -12.74 -6.00 16.46
C ALA A 241 -12.29 -6.28 17.90
N LYS A 242 -11.14 -6.94 18.09
CA LYS A 242 -10.58 -7.21 19.43
C LYS A 242 -10.01 -5.97 20.11
N LEU A 243 -9.33 -5.09 19.39
CA LEU A 243 -8.89 -3.81 19.92
C LEU A 243 -10.10 -2.98 20.39
N LYS A 244 -11.15 -2.89 19.57
CA LYS A 244 -12.38 -2.21 19.94
C LYS A 244 -13.08 -2.84 21.14
N GLU A 245 -13.13 -4.17 21.21
CA GLU A 245 -13.69 -4.89 22.36
C GLU A 245 -12.94 -4.53 23.65
N LEU A 246 -11.60 -4.53 23.61
CA LEU A 246 -10.77 -4.17 24.76
C LEU A 246 -10.94 -2.70 25.16
N GLU A 247 -10.99 -1.79 24.19
CA GLU A 247 -11.25 -0.37 24.44
C GLU A 247 -12.61 -0.18 25.13
N ASP A 248 -13.68 -0.77 24.57
CA ASP A 248 -15.04 -0.67 25.11
C ASP A 248 -15.13 -1.26 26.53
N LEU A 249 -14.42 -2.36 26.81
CA LEU A 249 -14.37 -2.98 28.14
C LEU A 249 -13.58 -2.16 29.16
N THR A 250 -12.55 -1.43 28.73
CA THR A 250 -11.54 -0.90 29.66
C THR A 250 -11.48 0.62 29.78
N THR A 251 -12.17 1.34 28.89
CA THR A 251 -12.24 2.81 28.91
C THR A 251 -12.66 3.37 30.27
N GLU A 252 -13.62 2.76 30.97
CA GLU A 252 -14.07 3.24 32.30
C GLU A 252 -13.01 3.12 33.41
N PHE A 253 -11.96 2.32 33.17
CA PHE A 253 -10.84 2.13 34.08
C PHE A 253 -9.65 3.03 33.75
N GLY A 254 -9.76 3.88 32.71
CA GLY A 254 -8.68 4.75 32.25
C GLY A 254 -7.56 3.99 31.57
N ALA A 255 -7.86 2.86 30.93
CA ALA A 255 -6.89 2.11 30.16
C ALA A 255 -6.67 2.75 28.79
N VAL A 256 -5.43 2.70 28.31
CA VAL A 256 -5.03 3.10 26.96
C VAL A 256 -4.40 1.90 26.28
N LEU A 257 -4.86 1.58 25.07
CA LEU A 257 -4.21 0.57 24.23
C LEU A 257 -2.84 1.12 23.78
N ASP A 258 -1.80 0.34 24.03
CA ASP A 258 -0.41 0.72 23.71
C ASP A 258 0.12 -0.03 22.48
N GLY A 259 -0.33 -1.27 22.28
CA GLY A 259 0.03 -2.05 21.12
C GLY A 259 -0.44 -3.50 21.20
N TRP A 260 -0.11 -4.26 20.18
CA TRP A 260 -0.34 -5.70 20.14
C TRP A 260 0.76 -6.43 19.37
N SER A 261 0.93 -7.71 19.66
CA SER A 261 1.87 -8.58 18.97
C SER A 261 1.29 -9.98 18.81
N ALA A 262 1.89 -10.80 17.95
CA ALA A 262 1.54 -12.20 17.79
C ALA A 262 2.78 -13.08 17.74
N MET A 263 2.66 -14.31 18.23
CA MET A 263 3.75 -15.28 18.19
C MET A 263 4.07 -15.65 16.74
N THR A 264 5.32 -15.43 16.33
CA THR A 264 5.84 -15.83 15.02
C THR A 264 6.29 -17.29 15.04
N ASP A 265 6.30 -17.95 13.89
CA ASP A 265 6.95 -19.25 13.77
C ASP A 265 8.46 -19.10 14.10
N GLU A 266 8.98 -19.89 15.03
CA GLU A 266 10.43 -19.97 15.25
C GLU A 266 11.08 -20.53 13.98
N VAL A 267 11.97 -19.77 13.37
CA VAL A 267 12.87 -20.30 12.34
C VAL A 267 13.89 -21.16 13.07
N GLU A 268 13.76 -22.49 12.98
CA GLU A 268 14.86 -23.39 13.33
C GLU A 268 16.03 -23.07 12.37
N GLU A 269 17.11 -22.49 12.91
CA GLU A 269 18.40 -22.32 12.21
C GLU A 269 19.07 -23.65 11.82
#